data_AF-A0AAW6CR64-F1
#
_entry.id   AF-A0AAW6CR64-F1
#
_cell.length_a   1.000
_cell.length_b   1.000
_cell.length_c   1.000
_cell.angle_alpha   90.00
_cell.angle_beta   90.00
_cell.angle_gamma   90.00
#
_symmetry.space_group_name_H-M   'P 1'
#
loop_
_entity.id
_entity.type
_entity.pdbx_description
1 polymer ?
#
loop_
_entity_poly.entity_id
_entity_poly.type
_entity_poly.pdbx_seq_one_letter_code
_entity_poly.pdbx_strand_id
1 'polypeptide(L)'
;LWGIIKTEMYQMYEIHDKEDLIEAIGKYIDFYNNRRYQSRFDSKTPMEVRNEALGNESPNQYPIAFNPRISKYKESLKNKAQSA
;
A
#
# COMPACT_ATOMS: atom_id res chain seq x y z
N LEU A 1 0.69 3.21 2.83
CA LEU A 1 0.59 2.12 3.81
C LEU A 1 0.34 2.62 5.22
N TRP A 2 1.11 3.58 5.73
CA TRP A 2 0.99 4.08 7.11
C TRP A 2 -0.41 4.57 7.52
N GLY A 3 -1.13 5.27 6.62
CA GLY A 3 -2.50 5.72 6.90
C GLY A 3 -3.46 4.56 7.21
N ILE A 4 -3.38 3.48 6.44
CA ILE A 4 -4.23 2.29 6.58
C ILE A 4 -3.92 1.58 7.91
N ILE A 5 -2.64 1.42 8.25
CA ILE A 5 -2.23 0.82 9.53
C ILE A 5 -2.85 1.60 10.69
N LYS A 6 -2.74 2.94 10.69
CA LYS A 6 -3.28 3.78 11.77
C LYS A 6 -4.80 3.70 11.91
N THR A 7 -5.54 3.65 10.81
CA THR A 7 -7.01 3.69 10.86
C THR A 7 -7.65 2.32 11.04
N GLU A 8 -6.99 1.25 10.59
CA GLU A 8 -7.60 -0.08 10.50
C GLU A 8 -6.94 -1.06 11.46
N MET A 9 -5.61 -1.23 11.42
CA MET A 9 -4.92 -2.17 12.31
C MET A 9 -5.16 -1.85 13.78
N TYR A 10 -5.03 -0.59 14.19
CA TYR A 10 -5.26 -0.19 15.59
C TYR A 10 -6.71 -0.37 16.06
N GLN A 11 -7.66 -0.59 15.15
CA GLN A 11 -9.05 -0.93 15.50
C GLN A 11 -9.28 -2.46 15.53
N MET A 12 -8.37 -3.24 14.95
CA MET A 12 -8.48 -4.70 14.84
C MET A 12 -7.73 -5.45 15.96
N TYR A 13 -6.80 -4.80 16.63
CA TYR A 13 -5.95 -5.41 17.65
C TYR A 13 -5.89 -4.53 18.90
N GLU A 14 -5.97 -5.17 20.06
CA GLU A 14 -5.62 -4.56 21.34
C GLU A 14 -4.09 -4.53 21.46
N ILE A 15 -3.53 -3.37 21.80
CA ILE A 15 -2.08 -3.14 21.85
C ILE A 15 -1.76 -2.47 23.17
N HIS A 16 -1.08 -3.18 24.07
CA HIS A 16 -0.73 -2.67 25.39
C HIS A 16 0.76 -2.39 25.54
N ASP A 17 1.60 -3.11 24.80
CA ASP A 17 3.04 -2.96 24.82
C ASP A 17 3.66 -3.01 23.41
N LYS A 18 4.99 -3.02 23.38
CA LYS A 18 5.77 -2.99 22.14
C LYS A 18 5.67 -4.34 21.41
N GLU A 19 5.66 -5.43 22.16
CA GLU A 19 5.62 -6.79 21.66
C GLU A 19 4.29 -7.05 20.95
N ASP A 20 3.17 -6.65 21.56
CA ASP A 20 1.84 -6.63 20.96
C ASP A 20 1.82 -5.86 19.64
N LEU A 21 2.44 -4.67 19.61
CA LEU A 21 2.48 -3.84 18.41
C LEU A 21 3.24 -4.53 17.27
N ILE A 22 4.38 -5.15 17.57
CA ILE A 22 5.18 -5.87 16.58
C ILE A 22 4.37 -7.04 16.00
N GLU A 23 3.69 -7.80 16.87
CA GLU A 23 2.85 -8.91 16.47
C GLU A 23 1.65 -8.44 15.62
N ALA A 24 0.96 -7.38 16.05
CA ALA A 24 -0.17 -6.80 15.32
C ALA A 24 0.25 -6.32 13.92
N ILE A 25 1.41 -5.67 13.79
CA ILE A 25 1.96 -5.26 12.49
C ILE A 25 2.21 -6.49 11.62
N GLY A 26 2.84 -7.54 12.16
CA GLY A 26 3.10 -8.78 11.43
C GLY A 26 1.81 -9.45 10.92
N LYS A 27 0.84 -9.63 11.81
CA LYS A 27 -0.49 -10.18 11.48
C LYS A 27 -1.21 -9.34 10.44
N TYR A 28 -1.14 -8.01 10.56
CA TYR A 28 -1.80 -7.10 9.63
C TYR A 28 -1.15 -7.12 8.24
N ILE A 29 0.18 -7.25 8.15
CA ILE A 29 0.88 -7.40 6.88
C ILE A 29 0.44 -8.70 6.17
N ASP A 30 0.37 -9.83 6.89
CA ASP A 30 -0.14 -11.09 6.34
C ASP A 30 -1.58 -10.94 5.83
N PHE A 31 -2.46 -10.39 6.66
CA PHE A 31 -3.84 -10.11 6.30
C PHE A 31 -3.94 -9.23 5.04
N TYR A 32 -3.19 -8.11 5.00
CA TYR A 32 -3.21 -7.20 3.87
C TYR A 32 -2.76 -7.87 2.57
N ASN A 33 -1.72 -8.70 2.64
CA ASN A 33 -1.13 -9.33 1.47
C ASN A 33 -1.94 -10.52 0.95
N ASN A 34 -2.48 -11.34 1.86
CA ASN A 34 -3.03 -12.66 1.53
C ASN A 34 -4.54 -12.80 1.71
N ARG A 35 -5.19 -11.86 2.42
CA ARG A 35 -6.62 -11.99 2.79
C ARG A 35 -7.45 -10.77 2.39
N ARG A 36 -6.82 -9.62 2.15
CA ARG A 36 -7.52 -8.38 1.81
C ARG A 36 -7.76 -8.26 0.31
N TYR A 37 -8.99 -8.54 -0.11
CA TYR A 37 -9.43 -8.27 -1.47
C TYR A 37 -9.49 -6.77 -1.75
N GLN A 38 -9.02 -6.37 -2.93
CA GLN A 38 -9.02 -4.97 -3.35
C GLN A 38 -9.81 -4.80 -4.65
N SER A 39 -10.76 -3.87 -4.65
CA SER A 39 -11.59 -3.55 -5.83
C SER A 39 -10.75 -3.13 -7.03
N ARG A 40 -9.65 -2.40 -6.81
CA ARG A 40 -8.70 -2.02 -7.88
C ARG A 40 -8.00 -3.19 -8.56
N PHE A 41 -8.07 -4.39 -7.95
CA PHE A 41 -7.44 -5.62 -8.41
C PHE A 41 -8.50 -6.65 -8.81
N ASP A 42 -9.68 -6.21 -9.22
CA ASP A 42 -10.79 -7.09 -9.60
C ASP A 42 -11.14 -8.09 -8.48
N SER A 43 -11.14 -7.60 -7.24
CA SER A 43 -11.38 -8.39 -6.02
C SER A 43 -10.34 -9.49 -5.78
N LYS A 44 -9.08 -9.24 -6.13
CA LYS A 44 -7.92 -10.07 -5.74
C LYS A 44 -7.14 -9.46 -4.59
N THR A 45 -6.41 -10.31 -3.90
CA THR A 45 -5.42 -9.92 -2.90
C THR A 45 -4.13 -9.45 -3.58
N PRO A 46 -3.31 -8.62 -2.90
CA PRO A 46 -2.01 -8.20 -3.45
C PRO A 46 -1.10 -9.35 -3.87
N MET A 47 -1.10 -10.47 -3.13
CA MET A 47 -0.25 -11.62 -3.45
C MET A 47 -0.74 -12.42 -4.65
N GLU A 48 -2.06 -12.54 -4.86
CA GLU A 48 -2.61 -13.12 -6.09
C GLU A 48 -2.18 -12.32 -7.31
N VAL A 49 -2.31 -10.99 -7.26
CA VAL A 49 -1.86 -10.09 -8.34
C VAL A 49 -0.36 -10.25 -8.61
N ARG A 50 0.45 -10.35 -7.55
CA ARG A 50 1.90 -10.55 -7.68
C ARG A 50 2.22 -11.88 -8.35
N ASN A 51 1.55 -12.95 -7.95
CA ASN A 51 1.79 -14.29 -8.50
C ASN A 51 1.37 -14.38 -9.98
N GLU A 52 0.23 -13.78 -10.33
CA GLU A 52 -0.20 -13.65 -11.74
C GLU A 52 0.80 -12.85 -12.56
N ALA A 53 1.33 -11.74 -12.03
CA ALA A 53 2.33 -10.94 -12.73
C ALA A 53 3.64 -11.69 -12.97
N LEU A 54 4.06 -12.56 -12.05
CA LEU A 54 5.27 -13.38 -12.21
C LEU A 54 5.09 -14.52 -13.23
N GLY A 55 3.87 -15.00 -13.42
CA GLY A 55 3.56 -16.10 -14.35
C GLY A 55 3.25 -15.66 -15.79
N ASN A 56 3.12 -14.36 -16.04
CA ASN A 56 2.69 -13.83 -17.34
C ASN A 56 3.81 -13.00 -18.00
N GLU A 57 4.05 -13.24 -19.29
CA GLU A 57 5.02 -12.45 -20.08
C GLU A 57 4.59 -10.97 -20.21
N SER A 58 3.29 -10.70 -20.16
CA SER A 58 2.70 -9.37 -20.19
C SER A 58 1.73 -9.18 -19.03
N PRO A 59 2.21 -8.72 -17.85
CA PRO A 59 1.39 -8.55 -16.66
C PRO A 59 0.34 -7.44 -16.80
N ASN A 60 -0.85 -7.67 -16.23
CA ASN A 60 -1.89 -6.66 -16.09
C ASN A 60 -1.36 -5.45 -15.31
N GLN A 61 -1.59 -4.26 -15.86
CA GLN A 61 -1.15 -3.00 -15.25
C GLN A 61 -2.29 -2.36 -14.47
N TYR A 62 -1.99 -1.89 -13.26
CA TYR A 62 -2.94 -1.22 -12.38
C TYR A 62 -2.50 0.23 -12.13
N PRO A 63 -2.60 1.13 -13.13
CA PRO A 63 -2.12 2.49 -13.03
C PRO A 63 -2.85 3.25 -11.92
N ILE A 64 -2.10 4.08 -11.20
CA ILE A 64 -2.66 4.96 -10.18
C ILE A 64 -3.30 6.16 -10.89
N ALA A 65 -4.52 6.51 -10.51
CA ALA A 65 -5.20 7.69 -11.05
C ALA A 65 -4.36 8.96 -10.81
N PHE A 66 -4.35 9.86 -11.80
CA PHE A 66 -3.63 11.11 -11.70
C PHE A 66 -4.11 11.94 -10.50
N ASN A 67 -3.17 12.40 -9.67
CA ASN A 67 -3.45 13.29 -8.55
C ASN A 67 -2.78 14.66 -8.78
N PRO A 68 -3.55 15.73 -9.04
CA PRO A 68 -3.00 17.06 -9.31
C PRO A 68 -2.08 17.59 -8.20
N ARG A 69 -2.36 17.25 -6.93
CA ARG A 69 -1.53 17.69 -5.79
C ARG A 69 -0.14 17.07 -5.83
N ILE A 70 -0.05 15.81 -6.25
CA ILE A 70 1.24 15.11 -6.40
C ILE A 70 2.04 15.73 -7.56
N SER A 71 1.38 16.09 -8.68
CA SER A 71 2.05 16.77 -9.79
C SER A 71 2.66 18.10 -9.35
N LYS A 72 1.84 18.96 -8.73
CA LYS A 72 2.28 20.27 -8.22
C LYS A 72 3.43 20.14 -7.23
N TYR A 73 3.36 19.17 -6.32
CA TYR A 73 4.45 18.91 -5.37
C TYR A 73 5.75 18.51 -6.10
N LYS A 74 5.68 17.61 -7.08
CA LYS A 74 6.84 17.20 -7.88
C LYS A 74 7.44 18.36 -8.68
N GLU A 75 6.60 19.22 -9.25
CA GLU A 75 7.04 20.46 -9.90
C GLU A 75 7.78 21.38 -8.91
N SER A 76 7.24 21.56 -7.69
CA SER A 76 7.91 22.36 -6.66
C SER A 76 9.30 21.83 -6.29
N LEU A 77 9.48 20.51 -6.28
CA LEU A 77 10.78 19.88 -6.00
C LEU A 77 11.78 20.12 -7.13
N LYS A 78 11.33 20.04 -8.39
CA LYS A 78 12.16 20.35 -9.56
C LYS A 78 12.62 21.81 -9.55
N ASN A 79 11.72 22.75 -9.24
CA ASN A 79 12.04 24.17 -9.19
C ASN A 79 13.07 24.48 -8.10
N LYS A 80 12.96 23.83 -6.93
CA LYS A 80 13.95 23.97 -5.85
C LYS A 80 15.32 23.43 -6.24
N ALA A 81 15.37 22.30 -6.95
CA ALA A 81 16.62 21.72 -7.43
C ALA A 81 17.30 22.54 -8.54
N GLN A 82 16.54 23.33 -9.30
CA GLN A 82 17.06 24.22 -10.35
C GLN A 82 17.51 25.60 -9.81
N SER A 83 17.07 25.95 -8.61
CA SER A 83 17.39 27.23 -7.95
C SER A 83 18.55 27.11 -6.94
N ALA A 84 19.14 25.91 -6.82
CA ALA A 84 20.29 25.59 -5.97
C ALA A 84 21.51 25.31 -6.85
#